data_AF-A0A920PZ85-F1
#
_entry.id   AF-A0A920PZ85-F1
#
_cell.length_a   1.000
_cell.length_b   1.000
_cell.length_c   1.000
_cell.angle_alpha   90.00
_cell.angle_beta   90.00
_cell.angle_gamma   90.00
#
_symmetry.space_group_name_H-M   'P 1'
#
loop_
_entity.id
_entity.type
_entity.pdbx_description
1 polymer ?
#
loop_
_entity_poly.entity_id
_entity_poly.type
_entity_poly.pdbx_seq_one_letter_code
_entity_poly.pdbx_strand_id
1 'polypeptide(L)'
;MPLLVVVSGCQPASELEQQADSDQMPMNERLVPQFEVDPSWPVLPNDWILGSVASVDVDSRDHVWIYHRPRSIDEAQQANAAPAVLEFDPDGNFVQGWGGPGDGYEWPSNEHGIEVDAQDNVWLGGMAEVNPRTTCC
;
A
#
# COMPACT_ATOMS: atom_id res chain seq x y z
N MET A 1 -38.39 -12.03 42.05
CA MET A 1 -37.22 -11.46 42.75
C MET A 1 -36.67 -12.53 43.68
N PRO A 2 -35.55 -13.20 43.38
CA PRO A 2 -34.94 -14.09 44.36
C PRO A 2 -34.14 -13.26 45.38
N LEU A 3 -34.28 -13.64 46.65
CA LEU A 3 -33.63 -13.04 47.80
C LEU A 3 -32.23 -13.66 47.97
N LEU A 4 -31.18 -12.85 48.00
CA LEU A 4 -29.81 -13.27 48.28
C LEU A 4 -29.54 -13.19 49.78
N VAL A 5 -29.16 -14.30 50.41
CA VAL A 5 -28.64 -14.33 51.79
C VAL A 5 -27.13 -14.49 51.72
N VAL A 6 -26.39 -13.54 52.28
CA VAL A 6 -24.94 -13.62 52.44
C VAL A 6 -24.64 -13.90 53.90
N VAL A 7 -24.05 -15.06 54.19
CA VAL A 7 -23.48 -15.39 55.50
C VAL A 7 -21.99 -15.12 55.42
N SER A 8 -21.49 -14.20 56.24
CA SER A 8 -20.06 -13.87 56.33
C SER A 8 -19.44 -14.62 57.51
N GLY A 9 -18.61 -15.63 57.24
CA GLY A 9 -17.76 -16.30 58.22
C GLY A 9 -16.32 -15.79 58.15
N CYS A 10 -15.68 -15.59 59.30
CA CYS A 10 -14.24 -15.33 59.41
C CYS A 10 -13.47 -16.65 59.25
N GLN A 11 -12.69 -16.80 58.17
CA GLN A 11 -11.72 -17.89 58.03
C GLN A 11 -10.34 -17.47 58.57
N PRO A 12 -9.60 -18.36 59.29
CA PRO A 12 -8.26 -18.07 59.76
C PRO A 12 -7.20 -18.09 58.64
N ALA A 13 -6.13 -17.33 58.87
CA ALA A 13 -5.13 -16.88 57.90
C ALA A 13 -4.04 -17.93 57.54
N SER A 14 -4.40 -19.18 57.23
CA SER A 14 -3.39 -20.19 56.83
C SER A 14 -3.67 -20.90 55.51
N GLU A 15 -4.54 -20.36 54.66
CA GLU A 15 -4.85 -20.94 53.34
C GLU A 15 -4.57 -19.93 52.23
N LEU A 16 -3.34 -19.43 52.16
CA LEU A 16 -2.87 -18.51 51.11
C LEU A 16 -1.73 -19.08 50.25
N GLU A 17 -1.41 -20.37 50.35
CA GLU A 17 -0.26 -20.95 49.62
C GLU A 17 -0.62 -21.98 48.55
N GLN A 18 -1.88 -22.09 48.11
CA GLN A 18 -2.25 -23.13 47.13
C GLN A 18 -3.09 -22.66 45.93
N GLN A 19 -3.03 -21.36 45.60
CA GLN A 19 -3.59 -20.81 44.37
C GLN A 19 -2.68 -19.72 43.79
N ALA A 20 -1.47 -20.15 43.42
CA ALA A 20 -0.62 -19.46 42.46
C ALA A 20 -0.23 -20.47 41.38
N ASP A 21 -1.24 -21.12 40.80
CA ASP A 21 -1.08 -21.86 39.56
C ASP A 21 -2.09 -21.33 38.54
N SER A 22 -1.57 -21.08 37.34
CA SER A 22 -2.28 -20.68 36.12
C SER A 22 -3.06 -19.36 36.11
N ASP A 23 -2.35 -18.24 35.88
CA ASP A 23 -2.77 -17.33 34.80
C ASP A 23 -1.56 -16.62 34.20
N GLN A 24 -0.69 -17.42 33.56
CA GLN A 24 0.19 -16.88 32.54
C GLN A 24 -0.71 -16.51 31.36
N MET A 25 -1.13 -15.24 31.28
CA MET A 25 -1.70 -14.68 30.06
C MET A 25 -0.80 -15.11 28.91
N PRO A 26 -1.27 -15.87 27.90
CA PRO A 26 -0.41 -16.24 26.80
C PRO A 26 0.06 -14.93 26.20
N MET A 27 1.36 -14.68 26.31
CA MET A 27 2.04 -13.77 25.41
C MET A 27 1.71 -14.34 24.04
N ASN A 28 0.70 -13.79 23.39
CA ASN A 28 0.50 -13.99 21.97
C ASN A 28 1.76 -13.36 21.40
N GLU A 29 2.80 -14.19 21.24
CA GLU A 29 4.04 -13.82 20.55
C GLU A 29 3.54 -13.18 19.29
N ARG A 30 3.70 -11.86 19.20
CA ARG A 30 3.19 -11.09 18.09
C ARG A 30 4.08 -11.48 16.93
N LEU A 31 3.71 -12.57 16.25
CA LEU A 31 4.47 -13.17 15.17
C LEU A 31 4.72 -12.04 14.18
N VAL A 32 5.98 -11.62 14.10
CA VAL A 32 6.38 -10.57 13.17
C VAL A 32 6.20 -11.15 11.77
N PRO A 33 5.38 -10.53 10.90
CA PRO A 33 5.20 -11.02 9.53
C PRO A 33 6.57 -11.19 8.87
N GLN A 34 6.81 -12.38 8.31
CA GLN A 34 7.96 -12.62 7.46
C GLN A 34 7.54 -12.35 6.03
N PHE A 35 8.42 -11.72 5.27
CA PHE A 35 8.18 -11.37 3.88
C PHE A 35 9.17 -12.13 3.01
N GLU A 36 8.67 -12.71 1.93
CA GLU A 36 9.46 -13.29 0.87
C GLU A 36 9.17 -12.56 -0.43
N VAL A 37 10.18 -12.50 -1.31
CA VAL A 37 10.02 -11.89 -2.63
C VAL A 37 9.40 -12.94 -3.55
N ASP A 38 8.32 -12.57 -4.22
CA ASP A 38 7.82 -13.31 -5.38
C ASP A 38 8.47 -12.74 -6.65
N PRO A 39 9.38 -13.48 -7.32
CA PRO A 39 10.04 -13.00 -8.53
C PRO A 39 9.16 -13.11 -9.79
N SER A 40 8.01 -13.80 -9.72
CA SER A 40 7.10 -13.98 -10.84
C SER A 40 6.08 -12.84 -10.98
N TRP A 41 6.05 -11.93 -10.02
CA TRP A 41 5.13 -10.80 -9.94
C TRP A 41 5.90 -9.46 -10.05
N PRO A 42 5.41 -8.44 -10.79
CA PRO A 42 4.27 -8.45 -11.71
C PRO A 42 4.67 -8.89 -13.13
N VAL A 43 3.70 -9.30 -13.96
CA VAL A 43 3.93 -9.69 -15.35
C VAL A 43 3.63 -8.52 -16.29
N LEU A 44 4.65 -7.97 -16.93
CA LEU A 44 4.51 -6.91 -17.93
C LEU A 44 4.23 -7.48 -19.33
N PRO A 45 3.16 -7.05 -20.01
CA PRO A 45 2.92 -7.43 -21.40
C PRO A 45 3.81 -6.61 -22.36
N ASN A 46 3.81 -6.99 -23.65
CA ASN A 46 4.36 -6.21 -24.76
C ASN A 46 5.86 -5.86 -24.65
N ASP A 47 6.66 -6.67 -23.94
CA ASP A 47 8.08 -6.40 -23.68
C ASP A 47 8.32 -5.01 -23.09
N TRP A 48 7.36 -4.54 -22.30
CA TRP A 48 7.41 -3.22 -21.69
C TRP A 48 8.49 -3.11 -20.64
N ILE A 49 9.03 -1.90 -20.54
CA ILE A 49 10.09 -1.54 -19.60
C ILE A 49 9.55 -0.46 -18.67
N LEU A 50 9.79 -0.66 -17.37
CA LEU A 50 9.56 0.36 -16.36
C LEU A 50 10.80 1.23 -16.22
N GLY A 51 10.61 2.54 -16.27
CA GLY A 51 11.54 3.50 -15.69
C GLY A 51 11.52 3.46 -14.15
N SER A 52 12.07 4.50 -13.53
CA SER A 52 12.06 4.64 -12.08
C SER A 52 10.63 4.64 -11.56
N VAL A 53 10.30 3.67 -10.71
CA VAL A 53 9.02 3.61 -10.00
C VAL A 53 9.02 4.72 -8.95
N ALA A 54 8.06 5.63 -9.04
CA ALA A 54 7.95 6.77 -8.15
C ALA A 54 7.18 6.40 -6.88
N SER A 55 6.09 5.65 -7.04
CA SER A 55 5.19 5.25 -5.95
C SER A 55 4.31 4.08 -6.40
N VAL A 56 3.78 3.34 -5.44
CA VAL A 56 2.80 2.27 -5.62
C VAL A 56 1.67 2.46 -4.61
N ASP A 57 0.47 2.01 -4.95
CA ASP A 57 -0.66 1.95 -4.02
C ASP A 57 -1.61 0.78 -4.34
N VAL A 58 -2.55 0.48 -3.44
CA VAL A 58 -3.47 -0.66 -3.56
C VAL A 58 -4.91 -0.19 -3.39
N ASP A 59 -5.79 -0.63 -4.28
CA ASP A 59 -7.21 -0.27 -4.24
C ASP A 59 -8.07 -1.28 -3.44
N SER A 60 -9.38 -1.03 -3.35
CA SER A 60 -10.31 -1.88 -2.57
C SER A 60 -10.46 -3.32 -3.09
N ARG A 61 -9.92 -3.63 -4.28
CA ARG A 61 -9.96 -4.95 -4.94
C ARG A 61 -8.64 -5.71 -4.81
N ASP A 62 -7.70 -5.20 -4.01
CA ASP A 62 -6.31 -5.67 -3.93
C ASP A 62 -5.53 -5.48 -5.25
N HIS A 63 -6.00 -4.62 -6.16
CA HIS A 63 -5.23 -4.31 -7.35
C HIS A 63 -4.10 -3.34 -7.00
N VAL A 64 -2.91 -3.62 -7.54
CA VAL A 64 -1.72 -2.80 -7.32
C VAL A 64 -1.54 -1.82 -8.46
N TRP A 65 -1.44 -0.55 -8.09
CA TRP A 65 -1.18 0.56 -8.98
C TRP A 65 0.29 0.94 -8.92
N ILE A 66 0.96 0.95 -10.07
CA ILE A 66 2.35 1.37 -10.21
C ILE A 66 2.38 2.70 -10.96
N TYR A 67 2.99 3.70 -10.33
CA TYR A 67 3.26 4.99 -10.95
C TYR A 67 4.75 5.16 -11.15
N HIS A 68 5.18 5.26 -12.40
CA HIS A 68 6.59 5.29 -12.76
C HIS A 68 6.92 6.43 -13.72
N ARG A 69 8.21 6.61 -14.01
CA ARG A 69 8.74 7.67 -14.84
C ARG A 69 9.23 7.11 -16.18
N PRO A 70 8.39 7.00 -17.22
CA PRO A 70 8.81 6.55 -18.55
C PRO A 70 10.03 7.30 -19.09
N ARG A 71 10.15 8.59 -18.76
CA ARG A 71 11.24 9.47 -19.22
C ARG A 71 12.61 9.17 -18.61
N SER A 72 12.67 8.32 -17.59
CA SER A 72 13.95 7.89 -17.01
C SER A 72 14.54 6.67 -17.70
N ILE A 73 13.88 6.15 -18.73
CA ILE A 73 14.37 5.04 -19.56
C ILE A 73 15.37 5.60 -20.56
N ASP A 74 16.40 4.82 -20.91
CA ASP A 74 17.35 5.21 -21.93
C ASP A 74 16.66 5.42 -23.28
N GLU A 75 17.11 6.41 -24.05
CA GLU A 75 16.49 6.80 -25.32
C GLU A 75 16.35 5.63 -26.31
N ALA A 76 17.33 4.71 -26.30
CA ALA A 76 17.32 3.51 -27.13
C ALA A 76 16.18 2.52 -26.80
N GLN A 77 15.64 2.57 -25.58
CA GLN A 77 14.59 1.69 -25.07
C GLN A 77 13.25 2.41 -24.87
N GLN A 78 13.21 3.73 -25.11
CA GLN A 78 12.04 4.57 -24.88
C GLN A 78 10.79 4.10 -25.64
N ALA A 79 10.97 3.46 -26.80
CA ALA A 79 9.87 2.90 -27.59
C ALA A 79 9.12 1.76 -26.88
N ASN A 80 9.76 1.12 -25.90
CA ASN A 80 9.18 0.04 -25.09
C ASN A 80 8.75 0.53 -23.70
N ALA A 81 8.78 1.85 -23.44
CA ALA A 81 8.31 2.38 -22.18
C ALA A 81 6.83 2.06 -21.96
N ALA A 82 6.51 1.49 -20.81
CA ALA A 82 5.12 1.31 -20.42
C ALA A 82 4.42 2.68 -20.24
N PRO A 83 3.08 2.73 -20.28
CA PRO A 83 2.31 3.88 -19.78
C PRO A 83 2.72 4.26 -18.35
N ALA A 84 2.67 5.55 -18.03
CA ALA A 84 3.18 6.06 -16.75
C ALA A 84 2.47 5.48 -15.52
N VAL A 85 1.18 5.13 -15.66
CA VAL A 85 0.38 4.45 -14.64
C VAL A 85 0.00 3.07 -15.15
N LEU A 86 0.15 2.06 -14.32
CA LEU A 86 -0.20 0.67 -14.60
C LEU A 86 -1.02 0.10 -13.44
N GLU A 87 -2.00 -0.73 -13.76
CA GLU A 87 -2.81 -1.48 -12.80
C GLU A 87 -2.59 -2.98 -13.01
N PHE A 88 -2.35 -3.70 -11.92
CA PHE A 88 -2.23 -5.15 -11.89
C PHE A 88 -3.24 -5.73 -10.90
N ASP A 89 -3.79 -6.90 -11.22
CA ASP A 89 -4.58 -7.67 -10.26
C ASP A 89 -3.67 -8.33 -9.20
N PRO A 90 -4.23 -8.95 -8.14
CA PRO A 90 -3.44 -9.58 -7.08
C PRO A 90 -2.51 -10.68 -7.57
N ASP A 91 -2.88 -11.36 -8.66
CA ASP A 91 -2.08 -12.42 -9.28
C ASP A 91 -0.95 -11.86 -10.17
N GLY A 92 -0.90 -10.53 -10.37
CA GLY A 92 0.13 -9.86 -11.16
C GLY A 92 -0.16 -9.76 -12.64
N ASN A 93 -1.41 -10.01 -13.05
CA ASN A 93 -1.83 -9.83 -14.43
C ASN A 93 -2.11 -8.35 -14.68
N PHE A 94 -1.65 -7.88 -15.84
CA PHE A 94 -1.93 -6.51 -16.28
C PHE A 94 -3.43 -6.30 -16.57
N VAL A 95 -3.99 -5.25 -15.98
CA VAL A 95 -5.41 -4.87 -16.15
C VAL A 95 -5.53 -3.70 -17.12
N GLN A 96 -4.83 -2.60 -16.85
CA GLN A 96 -4.84 -1.40 -17.70
C GLN A 96 -3.63 -0.51 -17.45
N GLY A 97 -3.39 0.42 -18.37
CA GLY A 97 -2.35 1.43 -18.24
C GLY A 97 -2.73 2.71 -18.96
N TRP A 98 -2.36 3.84 -18.38
CA TRP A 98 -2.71 5.17 -18.89
C TRP A 98 -1.71 6.22 -18.43
N GLY A 99 -1.97 7.47 -18.83
CA GLY A 99 -1.17 8.62 -18.42
C GLY A 99 0.04 8.89 -19.32
N GLY A 100 0.87 9.82 -18.86
CA GLY A 100 1.95 10.42 -19.65
C GLY A 100 1.52 11.74 -20.30
N PRO A 101 2.46 12.46 -20.94
CA PRO A 101 2.14 13.70 -21.65
C PRO A 101 1.15 13.45 -22.79
N GLY A 102 0.10 14.27 -22.88
CA GLY A 102 -0.93 14.15 -23.91
C GLY A 102 -1.76 15.41 -24.07
N ASP A 103 -2.62 15.43 -25.09
CA ASP A 103 -3.50 16.55 -25.35
C ASP A 103 -4.71 16.58 -24.40
N GLY A 104 -5.11 17.78 -23.97
CA GLY A 104 -6.33 18.00 -23.19
C GLY A 104 -6.14 17.97 -21.66
N TYR A 105 -4.92 17.78 -21.16
CA TYR A 105 -4.58 17.89 -19.74
C TYR A 105 -3.10 18.24 -19.56
N GLU A 106 -2.74 18.69 -18.36
CA GLU A 106 -1.34 18.89 -17.97
C GLU A 106 -0.84 17.62 -17.27
N TRP A 107 0.31 17.12 -17.71
CA TRP A 107 1.01 16.01 -17.05
C TRP A 107 2.20 16.54 -16.23
N PRO A 108 2.45 16.05 -15.01
CA PRO A 108 3.58 16.51 -14.21
C PRO A 108 4.92 16.28 -14.91
N SER A 109 5.83 17.22 -14.76
CA SER A 109 7.21 17.08 -15.26
C SER A 109 8.05 16.14 -14.38
N ASN A 110 7.58 15.81 -13.18
CA ASN A 110 8.17 14.77 -12.35
C ASN A 110 7.10 14.01 -11.57
N GLU A 111 6.85 12.76 -11.94
CA GLU A 111 5.93 11.83 -11.28
C GLU A 111 6.44 11.49 -9.86
N HIS A 112 5.62 11.59 -8.82
CA HIS A 112 6.07 11.35 -7.44
C HIS A 112 5.16 10.41 -6.65
N GLY A 113 3.89 10.79 -6.43
CA GLY A 113 2.96 10.02 -5.59
C GLY A 113 1.77 9.51 -6.39
N ILE A 114 1.30 8.31 -6.06
CA ILE A 114 -0.03 7.82 -6.43
C ILE A 114 -0.76 7.45 -5.14
N GLU A 115 -2.05 7.77 -5.08
CA GLU A 115 -2.94 7.41 -3.96
C GLU A 115 -4.28 6.99 -4.54
N VAL A 116 -4.86 5.91 -4.04
CA VAL A 116 -6.20 5.44 -4.35
C VAL A 116 -7.07 5.66 -3.12
N ASP A 117 -8.08 6.52 -3.27
CA ASP A 117 -8.97 6.82 -2.14
C ASP A 117 -9.98 5.70 -1.88
N ALA A 118 -10.73 5.83 -0.78
CA ALA A 118 -11.73 4.84 -0.38
C ALA A 118 -12.96 4.75 -1.32
N GLN A 119 -13.01 5.55 -2.40
CA GLN A 119 -14.00 5.44 -3.47
C GLN A 119 -13.36 4.88 -4.77
N ASP A 120 -12.13 4.37 -4.69
CA ASP A 120 -11.31 3.89 -5.80
C ASP A 120 -11.00 4.96 -6.86
N ASN A 121 -10.97 6.25 -6.48
CA ASN A 121 -10.42 7.28 -7.36
C ASN A 121 -8.89 7.28 -7.26
N VAL A 122 -8.22 7.35 -8.41
CA VAL A 122 -6.75 7.40 -8.49
C VAL A 122 -6.28 8.85 -8.57
N TRP A 123 -5.49 9.26 -7.58
CA TRP A 123 -4.90 10.59 -7.45
C TRP A 123 -3.41 10.55 -7.78
N LEU A 124 -2.97 11.44 -8.67
CA LEU A 124 -1.56 11.56 -9.05
C LEU A 124 -0.96 12.83 -8.48
N GLY A 125 0.19 12.67 -7.81
CA GLY A 125 1.03 13.76 -7.32
C GLY A 125 2.34 13.83 -8.11
N GLY A 126 2.74 15.04 -8.47
CA GLY A 126 4.01 15.27 -9.13
C GLY A 126 4.38 16.74 -9.15
N MET A 127 5.61 17.03 -9.55
CA MET A 127 6.03 18.40 -9.77
C MET A 127 5.59 18.85 -11.16
N ALA A 128 4.97 20.02 -11.25
CA ALA A 128 4.75 20.69 -12.52
C ALA A 128 6.04 21.39 -12.98
N GLU A 129 6.24 21.51 -14.28
CA GLU A 129 7.26 22.41 -14.80
C GLU A 129 6.87 23.86 -14.47
N VAL A 130 7.70 24.56 -13.70
CA VAL A 130 7.61 26.02 -13.60
C VAL A 130 8.02 26.59 -14.94
N ASN A 131 7.05 26.96 -15.77
CA ASN A 131 7.32 27.70 -16.99
C ASN A 131 7.87 29.10 -16.62
N PRO A 132 9.16 29.42 -16.89
CA PRO A 132 9.72 30.72 -16.54
C PRO A 132 9.10 31.88 -17.34
N ARG A 133 8.24 31.60 -18.34
CA ARG A 133 7.51 32.61 -19.12
C ARG A 133 6.11 32.94 -18.60
N THR A 134 5.63 32.27 -17.55
CA THR A 134 4.26 32.52 -17.01
C THR A 134 4.27 33.10 -15.59
N THR A 135 5.44 33.24 -14.95
CA THR A 135 5.55 33.96 -13.67
C THR A 135 5.77 35.44 -13.90
N CYS A 136 4.69 36.19 -14.06
CA CYS A 136 4.64 37.61 -13.71
C CYS A 136 3.56 37.80 -12.64
N CYS A 137 4.02 38.03 -11.41
CA CYS A 137 3.28 38.86 -10.44
C CYS A 137 3.75 40.30 -10.60
#